data_AF-A0A941UUZ8-F1
#
_entry.id   AF-A0A941UUZ8-F1
#
_cell.length_a   1.000
_cell.length_b   1.000
_cell.length_c   1.000
_cell.angle_alpha   90.00
_cell.angle_beta   90.00
_cell.angle_gamma   90.00
#
_symmetry.space_group_name_H-M   'P 1'
#
loop_
_entity.id
_entity.type
_entity.pdbx_description
1 polymer ?
#
loop_
_entity_poly.entity_id
_entity_poly.type
_entity_poly.pdbx_seq_one_letter_code
_entity_poly.pdbx_strand_id
1 'polypeptide(L)'
;MDVKYFIENRKLSAENRVVLDQLTFGEKVESPTATKLPVLLAVALLKDRNGVIDIDLPISGSIDDPQFSVGGLIVRVIVNLLVKVVTSPFALIGSLVGGGEELSYVEFAPGSAQLGADAQAKLQSIGKALADRPALKLDIAGRVDPEADREGLRKASLERQVRAQKAKELGKAADAADVAVDAAEYPKYLTAAYRAADFPKPRNVIGFVKDLPVPEMETLLLTHASATDEDLRRLANERAQSVKTWLVETGRIAPERVFLVAPNVSGDGIKDKGRASRVDFSLK
;
A
#
# COMPACT_ATOMS: atom_id res chain seq x y z
N MET A 1 36.94 -4.16 1.78
CA MET A 1 36.29 -5.06 2.76
C MET A 1 36.78 -4.64 4.13
N ASP A 2 35.85 -4.30 5.02
CA ASP A 2 36.16 -3.99 6.42
C ASP A 2 35.60 -5.12 7.29
N VAL A 3 36.42 -5.64 8.21
CA VAL A 3 36.06 -6.79 9.02
C VAL A 3 36.45 -6.57 10.48
N LYS A 4 35.50 -6.79 11.40
CA LYS A 4 35.73 -6.76 12.85
C LYS A 4 35.27 -8.06 13.48
N TYR A 5 36.14 -8.69 14.27
CA TYR A 5 35.86 -9.93 14.97
C TYR A 5 35.90 -9.71 16.48
N PHE A 6 34.89 -10.21 17.18
CA PHE A 6 34.78 -10.20 18.63
C PHE A 6 34.44 -11.61 19.13
N ILE A 7 35.17 -12.09 20.13
CA ILE A 7 34.96 -13.41 20.71
C ILE A 7 34.72 -13.24 22.21
N GLU A 8 33.57 -13.72 22.68
CA GLU A 8 33.22 -13.73 24.10
C GLU A 8 32.43 -14.99 24.42
N ASN A 9 32.71 -15.63 25.56
CA ASN A 9 32.03 -16.86 26.00
C ASN A 9 32.00 -17.98 24.93
N ARG A 10 33.09 -18.13 24.17
CA ARG A 10 33.22 -19.10 23.05
C ARG A 10 32.25 -18.86 21.88
N LYS A 11 31.62 -17.69 21.83
CA LYS A 11 30.78 -17.23 20.72
C LYS A 11 31.57 -16.22 19.89
N LEU A 12 31.70 -16.48 18.60
CA LEU A 12 32.18 -15.50 17.63
C LEU A 12 31.01 -14.57 17.26
N SER A 13 31.28 -13.28 17.27
CA SER A 13 30.50 -12.25 16.60
C SER A 13 31.43 -11.52 15.62
N ALA A 14 31.04 -11.39 14.37
CA ALA A 14 31.79 -10.59 13.41
C ALA A 14 30.88 -9.72 12.56
N GLU A 15 31.35 -8.50 12.33
CA GLU A 15 30.76 -7.55 11.41
C GLU A 15 31.61 -7.54 10.14
N ASN A 16 31.02 -7.98 9.02
CA ASN A 16 31.67 -7.91 7.71
C ASN A 16 30.92 -6.92 6.84
N ARG A 17 31.61 -5.88 6.37
CA ARG A 17 31.05 -4.96 5.39
C ARG A 17 31.60 -5.29 4.01
N VAL A 18 30.70 -5.65 3.11
CA VAL A 18 31.02 -6.00 1.73
C VAL A 18 30.52 -4.90 0.81
N VAL A 19 31.46 -4.20 0.16
CA VAL A 19 31.17 -3.19 -0.86
C VAL A 19 31.55 -3.79 -2.20
N LEU A 20 30.58 -3.89 -3.11
CA LEU A 20 30.79 -4.24 -4.51
C LEU A 20 30.44 -3.05 -5.39
N ASP A 21 31.35 -2.68 -6.28
CA ASP A 21 31.12 -1.74 -7.36
C ASP A 21 31.08 -2.47 -8.72
N GLN A 22 30.35 -1.91 -9.67
CA GLN A 22 30.36 -2.33 -11.08
C GLN A 22 30.11 -3.83 -11.34
N LEU A 23 29.22 -4.45 -10.58
CA LEU A 23 28.84 -5.85 -10.81
C LEU A 23 28.20 -6.03 -12.20
N THR A 24 28.83 -6.85 -13.05
CA THR A 24 28.32 -7.27 -14.36
C THR A 24 28.00 -8.76 -14.38
N PHE A 25 26.83 -9.11 -14.89
CA PHE A 25 26.46 -10.51 -15.13
C PHE A 25 26.89 -10.95 -16.54
N GLY A 26 27.48 -12.14 -16.62
CA GLY A 26 27.67 -12.84 -17.90
C GLY A 26 26.38 -13.46 -18.41
N GLU A 27 26.46 -14.16 -19.53
CA GLU A 27 25.33 -14.89 -20.09
C GLU A 27 24.81 -15.98 -19.14
N LYS A 28 23.50 -16.21 -19.18
CA LYS A 28 22.87 -17.27 -18.39
C LYS A 28 23.40 -18.63 -18.85
N VAL A 29 24.01 -19.36 -17.94
CA VAL A 29 24.46 -20.74 -18.20
C VAL A 29 23.34 -21.71 -17.85
N GLU A 30 22.90 -22.52 -18.82
CA GLU A 30 22.03 -23.66 -18.54
C GLU A 30 22.86 -24.82 -18.00
N SER A 31 22.81 -25.03 -16.68
CA SER A 31 23.49 -26.14 -16.01
C SER A 31 22.50 -26.88 -15.09
N PRO A 32 22.52 -28.23 -15.04
CA PRO A 32 21.74 -29.01 -14.07
C PRO A 32 22.02 -28.64 -12.61
N THR A 33 23.19 -28.04 -12.34
CA THR A 33 23.65 -27.59 -11.02
C THR A 33 23.45 -26.08 -10.80
N ALA A 34 22.92 -25.35 -11.78
CA ALA A 34 22.70 -23.90 -11.67
C ALA A 34 21.62 -23.59 -10.61
N THR A 35 21.93 -22.67 -9.71
CA THR A 35 20.98 -22.20 -8.69
C THR A 35 19.86 -21.39 -9.33
N LYS A 36 18.60 -21.69 -9.00
CA LYS A 36 17.40 -20.97 -9.48
C LYS A 36 17.11 -19.66 -8.73
N LEU A 37 18.11 -19.11 -8.04
CA LEU A 37 17.95 -17.93 -7.18
C LEU A 37 17.75 -16.66 -8.03
N PRO A 38 16.95 -15.68 -7.57
CA PRO A 38 16.60 -14.47 -8.32
C PRO A 38 17.71 -13.41 -8.27
N VAL A 39 18.93 -13.76 -8.69
CA VAL A 39 20.11 -12.91 -8.44
C VAL A 39 19.93 -11.49 -9.01
N LEU A 40 19.20 -11.34 -10.13
CA LEU A 40 18.89 -10.03 -10.71
C LEU A 40 18.02 -9.14 -9.81
N LEU A 41 16.97 -9.68 -9.20
CA LEU A 41 16.12 -8.93 -8.28
C LEU A 41 16.90 -8.54 -7.02
N ALA A 42 17.75 -9.44 -6.52
CA ALA A 42 18.60 -9.14 -5.38
C ALA A 42 19.55 -7.98 -5.69
N VAL A 43 20.18 -7.99 -6.87
CA VAL A 43 21.01 -6.87 -7.31
C VAL A 43 20.20 -5.60 -7.47
N ALA A 44 19.01 -5.64 -8.06
CA ALA A 44 18.17 -4.45 -8.19
C ALA A 44 17.74 -3.86 -6.82
N LEU A 45 17.55 -4.72 -5.80
CA LEU A 45 17.22 -4.30 -4.43
C LEU A 45 18.42 -3.79 -3.64
N LEU A 46 19.63 -4.26 -3.93
CA LEU A 46 20.83 -3.94 -3.15
C LEU A 46 21.66 -2.84 -3.79
N LYS A 47 21.60 -2.70 -5.12
CA LYS A 47 22.36 -1.73 -5.89
C LYS A 47 21.73 -0.35 -5.77
N ASP A 48 22.51 0.61 -5.28
CA ASP A 48 22.11 2.00 -5.22
C ASP A 48 22.19 2.70 -6.60
N ARG A 49 21.83 3.98 -6.64
CA ARG A 49 21.89 4.83 -7.84
C ARG A 49 23.30 5.06 -8.37
N ASN A 50 24.33 4.91 -7.55
CA ASN A 50 25.73 5.00 -7.95
C ASN A 50 26.27 3.67 -8.47
N GLY A 51 25.45 2.62 -8.39
CA GLY A 51 25.78 1.28 -8.80
C GLY A 51 26.57 0.50 -7.75
N VAL A 52 26.56 0.95 -6.51
CA VAL A 52 27.26 0.34 -5.36
C VAL A 52 26.29 -0.56 -4.61
N ILE A 53 26.76 -1.76 -4.27
CA ILE A 53 26.10 -2.69 -3.35
C ILE A 53 26.91 -2.69 -2.06
N ASP A 54 26.32 -2.18 -0.98
CA ASP A 54 26.94 -2.13 0.34
C ASP A 54 26.11 -2.98 1.31
N ILE A 55 26.70 -4.07 1.80
CA ILE A 55 26.00 -5.06 2.63
C ILE A 55 26.79 -5.31 3.89
N ASP A 56 26.13 -5.09 5.03
CA ASP A 56 26.60 -5.57 6.32
C ASP A 56 26.11 -7.01 6.53
N LEU A 57 27.07 -7.92 6.65
CA LEU A 57 26.87 -9.35 6.88
C LEU A 57 27.32 -9.71 8.30
N PRO A 58 26.45 -9.53 9.31
CA PRO A 58 26.75 -9.98 10.65
C PRO A 58 26.80 -11.51 10.67
N ILE A 59 27.91 -12.07 11.16
CA ILE A 59 28.06 -13.50 11.39
C ILE A 59 28.18 -13.75 12.88
N SER A 60 27.42 -14.72 13.38
CA SER A 60 27.56 -15.18 14.76
C SER A 60 27.52 -16.70 14.79
N GLY A 61 28.36 -17.32 15.60
CA GLY A 61 28.41 -18.77 15.74
C GLY A 61 29.22 -19.21 16.96
N SER A 62 28.99 -20.44 17.42
CA SER A 62 29.80 -21.03 18.48
C SER A 62 31.09 -21.58 17.88
N ILE A 63 32.22 -21.35 18.56
CA ILE A 63 33.52 -21.92 18.20
C ILE A 63 33.57 -23.42 18.57
N ASP A 64 32.67 -23.87 19.45
CA ASP A 64 32.54 -25.28 19.84
C ASP A 64 31.79 -26.15 18.80
N ASP A 65 31.25 -25.55 17.73
CA ASP A 65 30.54 -26.30 16.68
C ASP A 65 31.56 -26.99 15.75
N PRO A 66 31.61 -28.33 15.68
CA PRO A 66 32.56 -29.06 14.82
C PRO A 66 32.30 -28.85 13.32
N GLN A 67 31.17 -28.25 12.93
CA GLN A 67 30.87 -27.81 11.56
C GLN A 67 31.15 -26.31 11.32
N PHE A 68 31.75 -25.61 12.29
CA PHE A 68 32.02 -24.18 12.21
C PHE A 68 33.01 -23.85 11.08
N SER A 69 32.50 -23.18 10.03
CA SER A 69 33.30 -22.63 8.93
C SER A 69 32.85 -21.21 8.64
N VAL A 70 33.78 -20.25 8.74
CA VAL A 70 33.53 -18.84 8.43
C VAL A 70 33.04 -18.69 6.98
N GLY A 71 33.63 -19.42 6.03
CA GLY A 71 33.19 -19.43 4.63
C GLY A 71 31.78 -20.02 4.46
N GLY A 72 31.46 -21.10 5.17
CA GLY A 72 30.13 -21.72 5.15
C GLY A 72 29.04 -20.81 5.72
N LEU A 73 29.34 -20.06 6.79
CA LEU A 73 28.43 -19.06 7.36
C LEU A 73 28.17 -17.90 6.39
N ILE A 74 29.22 -17.37 5.75
CA ILE A 74 29.09 -16.29 4.77
C ILE A 74 28.19 -16.73 3.60
N VAL A 75 28.46 -17.92 3.02
CA VAL A 75 27.62 -18.48 1.94
C VAL A 75 26.17 -18.63 2.39
N ARG A 76 25.94 -19.14 3.61
CA ARG A 76 24.58 -19.31 4.15
C ARG A 76 23.86 -17.97 4.32
N VAL A 77 24.54 -16.93 4.82
CA VAL A 77 23.93 -15.59 4.96
C VAL A 77 23.57 -15.02 3.59
N ILE A 78 24.45 -15.13 2.58
CA ILE A 78 24.18 -14.67 1.21
C ILE A 78 23.00 -15.44 0.62
N VAL A 79 22.97 -16.77 0.72
CA VAL A 79 21.85 -17.59 0.22
C VAL A 79 20.55 -17.22 0.93
N ASN A 80 20.55 -17.04 2.25
CA ASN A 80 19.38 -16.63 3.00
C ASN A 80 18.90 -15.22 2.58
N LEU A 81 19.82 -14.30 2.30
CA LEU A 81 19.48 -12.97 1.77
C LEU A 81 18.81 -13.09 0.39
N LEU A 82 19.37 -13.88 -0.52
CA LEU A 82 18.80 -14.13 -1.85
C LEU A 82 17.42 -14.82 -1.80
N VAL A 83 17.20 -15.72 -0.84
CA VAL A 83 15.88 -16.34 -0.62
C VAL A 83 14.90 -15.30 -0.07
N LYS A 84 15.31 -14.49 0.91
CA LYS A 84 14.48 -13.43 1.50
C LYS A 84 14.04 -12.37 0.49
N VAL A 85 14.87 -12.08 -0.51
CA VAL A 85 14.50 -11.20 -1.63
C VAL A 85 13.24 -11.70 -2.36
N VAL A 86 13.06 -13.02 -2.51
CA VAL A 86 11.85 -13.58 -3.14
C VAL A 86 10.65 -13.47 -2.20
N THR A 87 10.86 -13.81 -0.93
CA THR A 87 9.75 -13.99 0.01
C THR A 87 9.27 -12.69 0.63
N SER A 88 10.15 -11.70 0.78
CA SER A 88 9.87 -10.43 1.46
C SER A 88 10.77 -9.29 0.95
N PRO A 89 10.67 -8.90 -0.34
CA PRO A 89 11.53 -7.86 -0.92
C PRO A 89 11.40 -6.50 -0.21
N PHE A 90 10.23 -6.18 0.34
CA PHE A 90 9.99 -4.95 1.10
C PHE A 90 10.64 -4.94 2.49
N ALA A 91 10.94 -6.10 3.09
CA ALA A 91 11.64 -6.16 4.38
C ALA A 91 13.05 -5.55 4.27
N LEU A 92 13.72 -5.82 3.13
CA LEU A 92 15.08 -5.30 2.86
C LEU A 92 15.07 -3.80 2.58
N ILE A 93 14.07 -3.33 1.86
CA ILE A 93 13.87 -1.88 1.69
C ILE A 93 13.59 -1.23 3.05
N GLY A 94 12.68 -1.82 3.83
CA GLY A 94 12.29 -1.34 5.14
C GLY A 94 13.43 -1.26 6.14
N SER A 95 14.44 -2.15 6.08
CA SER A 95 15.65 -2.04 6.91
C SER A 95 16.54 -0.85 6.54
N LEU A 96 16.45 -0.35 5.30
CA LEU A 96 17.33 0.71 4.79
C LEU A 96 16.69 2.10 4.87
N VAL A 97 15.37 2.20 4.77
CA VAL A 97 14.64 3.48 4.84
C VAL A 97 13.79 3.65 6.11
N GLY A 98 13.63 2.60 6.92
CA GLY A 98 12.66 2.53 8.02
C GLY A 98 11.26 2.21 7.50
N GLY A 99 10.68 1.08 7.94
CA GLY A 99 9.30 0.70 7.58
C GLY A 99 8.96 -0.79 7.49
N GLY A 100 9.95 -1.69 7.57
CA GLY A 100 9.71 -3.15 7.61
C GLY A 100 8.87 -3.73 6.45
N GLU A 101 8.25 -4.90 6.68
CA GLU A 101 7.34 -5.56 5.71
C GLU A 101 6.03 -4.78 5.48
N GLU A 102 5.72 -3.81 6.34
CA GLU A 102 4.53 -2.96 6.24
C GLU A 102 4.56 -1.98 5.05
N LEU A 103 5.68 -1.92 4.32
CA LEU A 103 5.83 -1.18 3.06
C LEU A 103 5.27 -1.92 1.84
N SER A 104 4.85 -3.18 1.99
CA SER A 104 4.28 -3.97 0.90
C SER A 104 2.84 -3.57 0.52
N TYR A 105 2.22 -2.67 1.30
CA TYR A 105 0.91 -2.10 1.00
C TYR A 105 0.71 -0.73 1.66
N VAL A 106 -0.32 -0.01 1.21
CA VAL A 106 -0.89 1.13 1.94
C VAL A 106 -2.39 0.95 2.15
N GLU A 107 -2.86 1.27 3.34
CA GLU A 107 -4.27 1.13 3.72
C GLU A 107 -5.08 2.38 3.38
N PHE A 108 -6.39 2.16 3.16
CA PHE A 108 -7.37 3.19 2.93
C PHE A 108 -8.54 3.05 3.93
N ALA A 109 -9.21 4.16 4.20
CA ALA A 109 -10.51 4.10 4.85
C ALA A 109 -11.53 3.38 3.94
N PRO A 110 -12.47 2.61 4.52
CA PRO A 110 -13.51 1.95 3.75
C PRO A 110 -14.30 2.94 2.88
N GLY A 111 -14.53 2.59 1.61
CA GLY A 111 -15.25 3.45 0.65
C GLY A 111 -14.49 4.68 0.16
N SER A 112 -13.20 4.84 0.53
CA SER A 112 -12.38 5.99 0.18
C SER A 112 -11.13 5.62 -0.63
N ALA A 113 -10.79 6.48 -1.59
CA ALA A 113 -9.53 6.47 -2.34
C ALA A 113 -8.59 7.62 -1.92
N GLN A 114 -8.88 8.29 -0.79
CA GLN A 114 -8.06 9.37 -0.27
C GLN A 114 -6.89 8.83 0.55
N LEU A 115 -5.70 9.35 0.29
CA LEU A 115 -4.48 8.98 1.01
C LEU A 115 -4.42 9.66 2.38
N GLY A 116 -4.59 8.88 3.45
CA GLY A 116 -4.37 9.34 4.82
C GLY A 116 -2.89 9.57 5.15
N ALA A 117 -2.61 10.16 6.31
CA ALA A 117 -1.25 10.51 6.73
C ALA A 117 -0.30 9.29 6.77
N ASP A 118 -0.76 8.17 7.32
CA ASP A 118 0.04 6.93 7.40
C ASP A 118 0.37 6.37 6.01
N ALA A 119 -0.60 6.41 5.10
CA ALA A 119 -0.38 6.00 3.70
C ALA A 119 0.66 6.91 3.04
N GLN A 120 0.57 8.23 3.20
CA GLN A 120 1.55 9.17 2.65
C GLN A 120 2.96 8.96 3.22
N ALA A 121 3.09 8.69 4.53
CA ALA A 121 4.37 8.39 5.17
C ALA A 121 4.99 7.09 4.60
N LYS A 122 4.20 6.03 4.44
CA LYS A 122 4.65 4.79 3.79
C LYS A 122 5.08 5.01 2.34
N LEU A 123 4.28 5.77 1.57
CA LEU A 123 4.62 6.11 0.19
C LEU A 123 5.90 6.95 0.10
N GLN A 124 6.20 7.80 1.09
CA GLN A 124 7.45 8.54 1.16
C GLN A 124 8.65 7.61 1.33
N SER A 125 8.57 6.62 2.21
CA SER A 125 9.60 5.58 2.36
C SER A 125 9.79 4.77 1.08
N ILE A 126 8.70 4.36 0.42
CA ILE A 126 8.74 3.64 -0.86
C ILE A 126 9.36 4.51 -1.96
N GLY A 127 8.95 5.78 -2.07
CA GLY A 127 9.49 6.74 -3.02
C GLY A 127 11.00 6.92 -2.84
N LYS A 128 11.46 7.13 -1.60
CA LYS A 128 12.91 7.20 -1.30
C LYS A 128 13.64 5.93 -1.75
N ALA A 129 13.08 4.77 -1.43
CA ALA A 129 13.70 3.50 -1.80
C ALA A 129 13.82 3.28 -3.31
N LEU A 130 12.78 3.67 -4.07
CA LEU A 130 12.76 3.61 -5.54
C LEU A 130 13.68 4.65 -6.17
N ALA A 131 13.81 5.84 -5.58
CA ALA A 131 14.75 6.87 -6.04
C ALA A 131 16.21 6.42 -5.87
N ASP A 132 16.52 5.78 -4.74
CA ASP A 132 17.86 5.24 -4.47
C ASP A 132 18.18 4.00 -5.30
N ARG A 133 17.18 3.32 -5.87
CA ARG A 133 17.33 2.06 -6.64
C ARG A 133 16.70 2.17 -8.02
N PRO A 134 17.38 2.79 -9.00
CA PRO A 134 16.80 3.09 -10.31
C PRO A 134 16.42 1.84 -11.12
N ALA A 135 17.01 0.69 -10.82
CA ALA A 135 16.71 -0.58 -11.51
C ALA A 135 15.34 -1.17 -11.13
N LEU A 136 14.77 -0.79 -9.99
CA LEU A 136 13.50 -1.35 -9.52
C LEU A 136 12.28 -0.78 -10.23
N LYS A 137 11.30 -1.63 -10.47
CA LYS A 137 9.95 -1.28 -10.89
C LYS A 137 8.95 -1.67 -9.80
N LEU A 138 7.84 -0.95 -9.75
CA LEU A 138 6.76 -1.16 -8.79
C LEU A 138 5.45 -1.45 -9.52
N ASP A 139 4.89 -2.63 -9.26
CA ASP A 139 3.51 -2.95 -9.59
C ASP A 139 2.59 -2.55 -8.43
N ILE A 140 1.41 -2.02 -8.78
CA ILE A 140 0.41 -1.49 -7.86
C ILE A 140 -0.93 -2.17 -8.16
N ALA A 141 -1.49 -2.88 -7.18
CA ALA A 141 -2.80 -3.51 -7.27
C ALA A 141 -3.74 -2.93 -6.22
N GLY A 142 -4.83 -2.29 -6.66
CA GLY A 142 -5.88 -1.85 -5.75
C GLY A 142 -6.68 -3.03 -5.21
N ARG A 143 -7.08 -2.95 -3.95
CA ARG A 143 -7.90 -3.95 -3.28
C ARG A 143 -9.08 -3.33 -2.54
N VAL A 144 -10.16 -4.10 -2.44
CA VAL A 144 -11.31 -3.80 -1.59
C VAL A 144 -11.59 -4.90 -0.58
N ASP A 145 -12.19 -4.49 0.52
CA ASP A 145 -12.98 -5.33 1.41
C ASP A 145 -14.45 -5.27 0.96
N PRO A 146 -15.02 -6.33 0.37
CA PRO A 146 -16.38 -6.25 -0.20
C PRO A 146 -17.48 -5.88 0.78
N GLU A 147 -17.32 -6.14 2.08
CA GLU A 147 -18.32 -5.79 3.08
C GLU A 147 -18.09 -4.35 3.57
N ALA A 148 -16.89 -4.08 4.09
CA ALA A 148 -16.57 -2.77 4.67
C ALA A 148 -16.60 -1.66 3.60
N ASP A 149 -16.12 -1.93 2.39
CA ASP A 149 -16.11 -0.92 1.32
C ASP A 149 -17.51 -0.66 0.76
N ARG A 150 -18.42 -1.63 0.75
CA ARG A 150 -19.82 -1.34 0.35
C ARG A 150 -20.50 -0.42 1.36
N GLU A 151 -20.31 -0.67 2.65
CA GLU A 151 -20.82 0.22 3.69
C GLU A 151 -20.18 1.61 3.58
N GLY A 152 -18.87 1.67 3.40
CA GLY A 152 -18.13 2.91 3.21
C GLY A 152 -18.61 3.71 1.99
N LEU A 153 -18.85 3.05 0.86
CA LEU A 153 -19.37 3.69 -0.36
C LEU A 153 -20.76 4.30 -0.15
N ARG A 154 -21.65 3.61 0.59
CA ARG A 154 -22.97 4.13 0.95
C ARG A 154 -22.87 5.36 1.83
N LYS A 155 -22.02 5.33 2.86
CA LYS A 155 -21.74 6.49 3.73
C LYS A 155 -21.17 7.67 2.95
N ALA A 156 -20.16 7.42 2.12
CA ALA A 156 -19.58 8.45 1.26
C ALA A 156 -20.61 9.04 0.28
N SER A 157 -21.53 8.22 -0.25
CA SER A 157 -22.63 8.69 -1.11
C SER A 157 -23.59 9.61 -0.35
N LEU A 158 -24.00 9.21 0.85
CA LEU A 158 -24.82 10.04 1.74
C LEU A 158 -24.15 11.40 2.00
N GLU A 159 -22.89 11.39 2.45
CA GLU A 159 -22.15 12.62 2.72
C GLU A 159 -22.03 13.53 1.49
N ARG A 160 -21.77 12.95 0.31
CA ARG A 160 -21.73 13.70 -0.95
C ARG A 160 -23.08 14.34 -1.26
N GLN A 161 -24.18 13.63 -1.06
CA GLN A 161 -25.52 14.17 -1.29
C GLN A 161 -25.83 15.33 -0.35
N VAL A 162 -25.47 15.21 0.94
CA VAL A 162 -25.64 16.28 1.93
C VAL A 162 -24.78 17.50 1.57
N ARG A 163 -23.49 17.30 1.27
CA ARG A 163 -22.58 18.37 0.83
C ARG A 163 -23.05 19.05 -0.44
N ALA A 164 -23.59 18.30 -1.40
CA ALA A 164 -24.14 18.84 -2.63
C ALA A 164 -25.33 19.79 -2.39
N GLN A 165 -26.17 19.53 -1.37
CA GLN A 165 -27.25 20.46 -1.02
C GLN A 165 -26.70 21.79 -0.48
N LYS A 166 -25.69 21.74 0.41
CA LYS A 166 -25.02 22.96 0.90
C LYS A 166 -24.32 23.70 -0.24
N ALA A 167 -23.60 22.99 -1.10
CA ALA A 167 -22.93 23.57 -2.25
C ALA A 167 -23.90 24.26 -3.21
N LYS A 168 -25.08 23.66 -3.44
CA LYS A 168 -26.14 24.25 -4.25
C LYS A 168 -26.71 25.53 -3.63
N GLU A 169 -26.94 25.55 -2.32
CA GLU A 169 -27.39 26.77 -1.61
C GLU A 169 -26.35 27.90 -1.69
N LEU A 170 -25.06 27.57 -1.60
CA LEU A 170 -23.96 28.52 -1.71
C LEU A 170 -23.66 28.97 -3.15
N GLY A 171 -24.35 28.42 -4.16
CA GLY A 171 -24.03 28.68 -5.58
C GLY A 171 -22.69 28.08 -6.05
N LYS A 172 -22.12 27.14 -5.29
CA LYS A 172 -20.82 26.49 -5.53
C LYS A 172 -20.97 25.01 -5.90
N ALA A 173 -21.96 24.69 -6.74
CA ALA A 173 -22.26 23.30 -7.08
C ALA A 173 -21.06 22.55 -7.72
N ALA A 174 -20.18 23.26 -8.42
CA ALA A 174 -18.96 22.70 -9.01
C ALA A 174 -17.92 22.25 -7.96
N ASP A 175 -17.93 22.85 -6.77
CA ASP A 175 -16.94 22.64 -5.71
C ASP A 175 -17.52 21.84 -4.53
N ALA A 176 -18.58 21.05 -4.77
CA ALA A 176 -19.29 20.34 -3.70
C ALA A 176 -18.41 19.39 -2.88
N ALA A 177 -17.28 18.92 -3.44
CA ALA A 177 -16.32 18.08 -2.74
C ALA A 177 -15.64 18.80 -1.56
N ASP A 178 -15.41 20.13 -1.69
CA ASP A 178 -14.68 20.96 -0.73
C ASP A 178 -15.58 21.64 0.31
N VAL A 179 -16.90 21.50 0.16
CA VAL A 179 -17.88 22.09 1.07
C VAL A 179 -18.00 21.24 2.33
N ALA A 180 -17.56 21.78 3.47
CA ALA A 180 -17.80 21.18 4.78
C ALA A 180 -19.23 21.46 5.27
N VAL A 181 -19.87 20.47 5.90
CA VAL A 181 -21.19 20.61 6.53
C VAL A 181 -21.02 20.46 8.04
N ASP A 182 -21.33 21.53 8.77
CA ASP A 182 -21.20 21.53 10.23
C ASP A 182 -22.33 20.75 10.90
N ALA A 183 -22.08 20.25 12.11
CA ALA A 183 -23.06 19.45 12.86
C ALA A 183 -24.40 20.18 13.07
N ALA A 184 -24.38 21.51 13.25
CA ALA A 184 -25.58 22.32 13.43
C ALA A 184 -26.43 22.42 12.15
N GLU A 185 -25.79 22.34 10.97
CA GLU A 185 -26.46 22.45 9.69
C GLU A 185 -26.80 21.09 9.06
N TYR A 186 -26.15 20.02 9.54
CA TYR A 186 -26.31 18.67 9.00
C TYR A 186 -27.77 18.23 8.86
N PRO A 187 -28.66 18.40 9.87
CA PRO A 187 -30.07 18.02 9.73
C PRO A 187 -30.78 18.73 8.57
N LYS A 188 -30.48 20.03 8.35
CA LYS A 188 -31.09 20.82 7.26
C LYS A 188 -30.72 20.23 5.89
N TYR A 189 -29.43 20.00 5.65
CA TYR A 189 -28.95 19.51 4.37
C TYR A 189 -29.24 18.01 4.16
N LEU A 190 -29.31 17.22 5.23
CA LEU A 190 -29.79 15.85 5.20
C LEU A 190 -31.25 15.78 4.77
N THR A 191 -32.14 16.63 5.33
CA THR A 191 -33.54 16.68 4.90
C THR A 191 -33.66 17.07 3.43
N ALA A 192 -32.86 18.02 2.95
CA ALA A 192 -32.84 18.39 1.54
C ALA A 192 -32.37 17.24 0.64
N ALA A 193 -31.32 16.51 1.05
CA ALA A 193 -30.83 15.32 0.34
C ALA A 193 -31.87 14.20 0.31
N TYR A 194 -32.49 13.90 1.45
CA TYR A 194 -33.57 12.94 1.59
C TYR A 194 -34.75 13.26 0.66
N ARG A 195 -35.19 14.53 0.62
CA ARG A 195 -36.29 14.95 -0.25
C ARG A 195 -35.91 14.88 -1.73
N ALA A 196 -34.66 15.15 -2.08
CA ALA A 196 -34.16 15.10 -3.46
C ALA A 196 -33.86 13.68 -3.97
N ALA A 197 -33.59 12.71 -3.08
CA ALA A 197 -33.20 11.36 -3.46
C ALA A 197 -34.30 10.60 -4.21
N ASP A 198 -33.93 9.73 -5.15
CA ASP A 198 -34.88 9.01 -5.99
C ASP A 198 -35.19 7.61 -5.44
N PHE A 199 -36.18 7.54 -4.54
CA PHE A 199 -36.75 6.29 -4.04
C PHE A 199 -38.15 6.53 -3.43
N PRO A 200 -38.98 5.47 -3.24
CA PRO A 200 -40.28 5.60 -2.60
C PRO A 200 -40.16 6.06 -1.14
N LYS A 201 -40.69 7.25 -0.84
CA LYS A 201 -40.66 7.82 0.53
C LYS A 201 -41.99 7.59 1.25
N PRO A 202 -41.97 7.31 2.56
CA PRO A 202 -43.18 7.29 3.37
C PRO A 202 -43.92 8.62 3.29
N ARG A 203 -45.24 8.54 3.12
CA ARG A 203 -46.13 9.70 3.02
C ARG A 203 -47.06 9.76 4.23
N ASN A 204 -47.45 10.97 4.62
CA ASN A 204 -48.47 11.18 5.64
C ASN A 204 -49.88 10.92 5.06
N VAL A 205 -50.90 10.98 5.92
CA VAL A 205 -52.32 10.76 5.55
C VAL A 205 -52.86 11.75 4.50
N ILE A 206 -52.14 12.83 4.22
CA ILE A 206 -52.50 13.88 3.24
C ILE A 206 -51.66 13.73 1.94
N GLY A 207 -50.75 12.74 1.86
CA GLY A 207 -49.97 12.43 0.67
C GLY A 207 -48.63 13.19 0.53
N PHE A 208 -48.26 14.02 1.51
CA PHE A 208 -46.95 14.68 1.55
C PHE A 208 -45.87 13.73 2.08
N VAL A 209 -44.63 13.93 1.64
CA VAL A 209 -43.46 13.21 2.21
C VAL A 209 -43.41 13.47 3.71
N LYS A 210 -43.32 12.41 4.51
CA LYS A 210 -43.27 12.50 5.97
C LYS A 210 -41.92 13.08 6.40
N ASP A 211 -41.94 14.01 7.34
CA ASP A 211 -40.73 14.45 8.03
C ASP A 211 -40.29 13.36 9.02
N LEU A 212 -39.06 12.89 8.86
CA LEU A 212 -38.50 11.79 9.63
C LEU A 212 -37.37 12.31 10.54
N PRO A 213 -37.14 11.67 11.71
CA PRO A 213 -35.93 11.89 12.50
C PRO A 213 -34.66 11.64 11.67
N VAL A 214 -33.57 12.34 12.03
CA VAL A 214 -32.26 12.20 11.38
C VAL A 214 -31.82 10.72 11.19
N PRO A 215 -31.86 9.85 12.22
CA PRO A 215 -31.43 8.46 12.06
C PRO A 215 -32.28 7.66 11.06
N GLU A 216 -33.57 7.96 10.94
CA GLU A 216 -34.46 7.31 9.99
C GLU A 216 -34.16 7.75 8.55
N MET A 217 -33.90 9.04 8.33
CA MET A 217 -33.48 9.55 7.01
C MET A 217 -32.15 8.94 6.56
N GLU A 218 -31.18 8.85 7.46
CA GLU A 218 -29.89 8.22 7.18
C GLU A 218 -30.06 6.76 6.80
N THR A 219 -30.84 6.01 7.59
CA THR A 219 -31.10 4.59 7.32
C THR A 219 -31.71 4.38 5.94
N LEU A 220 -32.72 5.19 5.56
CA LEU A 220 -33.36 5.10 4.24
C LEU A 220 -32.37 5.45 3.11
N LEU A 221 -31.60 6.52 3.26
CA LEU A 221 -30.62 6.93 2.25
C LEU A 221 -29.50 5.89 2.08
N LEU A 222 -29.00 5.32 3.18
CA LEU A 222 -27.99 4.28 3.14
C LEU A 222 -28.52 2.99 2.51
N THR A 223 -29.76 2.60 2.83
CA THR A 223 -30.40 1.38 2.29
C THR A 223 -30.57 1.46 0.77
N HIS A 224 -30.89 2.65 0.25
CA HIS A 224 -31.08 2.89 -1.18
C HIS A 224 -29.82 3.36 -1.91
N ALA A 225 -28.71 3.57 -1.22
CA ALA A 225 -27.44 3.93 -1.86
C ALA A 225 -26.83 2.73 -2.61
N SER A 226 -26.44 2.96 -3.86
CA SER A 226 -25.76 1.97 -4.68
C SER A 226 -24.36 1.67 -4.15
N ALA A 227 -24.03 0.38 -4.05
CA ALA A 227 -22.69 -0.12 -3.75
C ALA A 227 -22.51 -1.46 -4.47
N THR A 228 -22.46 -1.36 -5.81
CA THR A 228 -22.37 -2.51 -6.71
C THR A 228 -20.95 -3.05 -6.80
N ASP A 229 -20.77 -4.22 -7.39
CA ASP A 229 -19.44 -4.78 -7.65
C ASP A 229 -18.63 -3.92 -8.61
N GLU A 230 -19.30 -3.20 -9.51
CA GLU A 230 -18.67 -2.21 -10.38
C GLU A 230 -18.15 -1.01 -9.58
N ASP A 231 -18.92 -0.52 -8.59
CA ASP A 231 -18.47 0.54 -7.68
C ASP A 231 -17.24 0.10 -6.88
N LEU A 232 -17.21 -1.15 -6.39
CA LEU A 232 -16.05 -1.71 -5.71
C LEU A 232 -14.82 -1.80 -6.62
N ARG A 233 -15.01 -2.28 -7.86
CA ARG A 233 -13.92 -2.35 -8.85
C ARG A 233 -13.38 -0.97 -9.19
N ARG A 234 -14.26 0.02 -9.32
CA ARG A 234 -13.89 1.42 -9.53
C ARG A 234 -13.08 1.96 -8.35
N LEU A 235 -13.55 1.74 -7.12
CA LEU A 235 -12.86 2.15 -5.90
C LEU A 235 -11.44 1.55 -5.81
N ALA A 236 -11.27 0.26 -6.14
CA ALA A 236 -9.96 -0.37 -6.18
C ALA A 236 -9.03 0.32 -7.20
N ASN A 237 -9.52 0.60 -8.41
CA ASN A 237 -8.76 1.31 -9.44
C ASN A 237 -8.42 2.75 -9.02
N GLU A 238 -9.36 3.48 -8.41
CA GLU A 238 -9.15 4.83 -7.90
C GLU A 238 -8.06 4.85 -6.83
N ARG A 239 -8.04 3.90 -5.90
CA ARG A 239 -6.96 3.76 -4.90
C ARG A 239 -5.59 3.55 -5.55
N ALA A 240 -5.50 2.61 -6.49
CA ALA A 240 -4.26 2.33 -7.21
C ALA A 240 -3.77 3.55 -8.00
N GLN A 241 -4.70 4.28 -8.63
CA GLN A 241 -4.41 5.52 -9.33
C GLN A 241 -3.95 6.62 -8.38
N SER A 242 -4.61 6.83 -7.23
CA SER A 242 -4.18 7.79 -6.19
C SER A 242 -2.74 7.53 -5.75
N VAL A 243 -2.38 6.26 -5.53
CA VAL A 243 -1.01 5.89 -5.16
C VAL A 243 -0.02 6.18 -6.30
N LYS A 244 -0.35 5.78 -7.53
CA LYS A 244 0.51 6.06 -8.69
C LYS A 244 0.74 7.55 -8.90
N THR A 245 -0.33 8.35 -8.85
CA THR A 245 -0.25 9.81 -8.97
C THR A 245 0.66 10.38 -7.88
N TRP A 246 0.48 9.96 -6.62
CA TRP A 246 1.34 10.41 -5.53
C TRP A 246 2.82 10.05 -5.74
N LEU A 247 3.13 8.82 -6.15
CA LEU A 247 4.52 8.39 -6.38
C LEU A 247 5.19 9.14 -7.53
N VAL A 248 4.44 9.49 -8.58
CA VAL A 248 4.95 10.25 -9.73
C VAL A 248 5.12 11.72 -9.39
N GLU A 249 4.08 12.37 -8.85
CA GLU A 249 4.06 13.82 -8.65
C GLU A 249 4.82 14.25 -7.39
N THR A 250 4.56 13.57 -6.28
CA THR A 250 5.18 13.86 -4.98
C THR A 250 6.48 13.08 -4.80
N GLY A 251 6.44 11.77 -5.07
CA GLY A 251 7.60 10.88 -4.94
C GLY A 251 8.65 11.06 -6.04
N ARG A 252 8.33 11.79 -7.12
CA ARG A 252 9.22 12.05 -8.28
C ARG A 252 9.77 10.77 -8.92
N ILE A 253 9.00 9.69 -8.87
CA ILE A 253 9.35 8.44 -9.53
C ILE A 253 8.91 8.49 -10.99
N ALA A 254 9.79 8.07 -11.89
CA ALA A 254 9.50 8.04 -13.32
C ALA A 254 8.25 7.18 -13.62
N PRO A 255 7.26 7.67 -14.39
CA PRO A 255 6.00 6.98 -14.62
C PRO A 255 6.14 5.56 -15.19
N GLU A 256 7.16 5.32 -16.01
CA GLU A 256 7.51 4.04 -16.63
C GLU A 256 8.06 3.01 -15.63
N ARG A 257 8.25 3.40 -14.37
CA ARG A 257 8.63 2.50 -13.27
C ARG A 257 7.46 2.11 -12.38
N VAL A 258 6.28 2.69 -12.60
CA VAL A 258 5.09 2.50 -11.75
C VAL A 258 3.91 1.97 -12.58
N PHE A 259 3.62 0.68 -12.40
CA PHE A 259 2.65 -0.06 -13.20
C PHE A 259 1.39 -0.34 -12.41
N LEU A 260 0.24 -0.02 -12.98
CA LEU A 260 -1.04 -0.47 -12.45
C LEU A 260 -1.33 -1.88 -12.97
N VAL A 261 -1.69 -2.79 -12.07
CA VAL A 261 -2.14 -4.13 -12.42
C VAL A 261 -3.61 -4.33 -12.07
N ALA A 262 -4.17 -5.47 -12.46
CA ALA A 262 -5.58 -5.76 -12.23
C ALA A 262 -5.93 -5.67 -10.73
N PRO A 263 -7.03 -4.99 -10.36
CA PRO A 263 -7.43 -4.88 -8.97
C PRO A 263 -7.90 -6.22 -8.42
N ASN A 264 -7.71 -6.42 -7.11
CA ASN A 264 -8.30 -7.53 -6.38
C ASN A 264 -9.60 -7.08 -5.72
N VAL A 265 -10.72 -7.59 -6.22
CA VAL A 265 -12.05 -7.29 -5.68
C VAL A 265 -12.56 -8.35 -4.71
N SER A 266 -11.76 -9.38 -4.40
CA SER A 266 -12.05 -10.29 -3.30
C SER A 266 -11.30 -9.87 -2.03
N GLY A 267 -11.91 -10.10 -0.87
CA GLY A 267 -11.27 -9.92 0.43
C GLY A 267 -10.20 -10.97 0.74
N ASP A 268 -9.96 -11.93 -0.16
CA ASP A 268 -9.15 -13.11 0.09
C ASP A 268 -7.65 -12.90 -0.16
N GLY A 269 -6.82 -13.78 0.41
CA GLY A 269 -5.40 -13.86 0.09
C GLY A 269 -4.52 -12.89 0.88
N ILE A 270 -5.08 -12.19 1.87
CA ILE A 270 -4.31 -11.43 2.86
C ILE A 270 -3.82 -12.41 3.93
N LYS A 271 -2.50 -12.44 4.12
CA LYS A 271 -1.82 -13.29 5.12
C LYS A 271 -1.21 -12.48 6.27
N ASP A 272 -1.26 -11.16 6.15
CA ASP A 272 -0.77 -10.20 7.13
C ASP A 272 -1.93 -9.66 7.99
N LYS A 273 -1.62 -8.75 8.92
CA LYS A 273 -2.61 -8.15 9.85
C LYS A 273 -3.26 -6.86 9.33
N GLY A 274 -2.93 -6.45 8.10
CA GLY A 274 -3.46 -5.23 7.49
C GLY A 274 -4.89 -5.39 7.00
N ARG A 275 -5.58 -4.26 6.84
CA ARG A 275 -6.96 -4.19 6.32
C ARG A 275 -7.03 -4.57 4.85
N ALA A 276 -8.16 -5.14 4.41
CA ALA A 276 -8.36 -5.47 3.00
C ALA A 276 -8.62 -4.26 2.09
N SER A 277 -9.16 -3.17 2.63
CA SER A 277 -9.26 -1.87 1.94
C SER A 277 -7.87 -1.24 1.77
N ARG A 278 -7.10 -1.68 0.77
CA ARG A 278 -5.70 -1.30 0.60
C ARG A 278 -5.24 -1.29 -0.85
N VAL A 279 -3.98 -0.91 -1.05
CA VAL A 279 -3.24 -1.11 -2.30
C VAL A 279 -2.03 -1.97 -1.99
N ASP A 280 -1.91 -3.11 -2.66
CA ASP A 280 -0.78 -4.02 -2.56
C ASP A 280 0.32 -3.63 -3.57
N PHE A 281 1.58 -3.85 -3.18
CA PHE A 281 2.74 -3.59 -4.01
C PHE A 281 3.53 -4.84 -4.33
N SER A 282 4.19 -4.85 -5.49
CA SER A 282 5.15 -5.88 -5.87
C SER A 282 6.33 -5.27 -6.60
N LEU A 283 7.54 -5.72 -6.26
CA LEU A 283 8.77 -5.22 -6.85
C LEU A 283 9.22 -6.14 -7.97
N LYS A 284 9.75 -5.53 -9.04
CA LYS A 284 10.28 -6.21 -10.22
C LYS A 284 11.62 -5.64 -10.62
#